data_AF-A0A6V7UMI8-F1
#
_entry.id   AF-A0A6V7UMI8-F1
#
_cell.length_a   1.000
_cell.length_b   1.000
_cell.length_c   1.000
_cell.angle_alpha   90.00
_cell.angle_beta   90.00
_cell.angle_gamma   90.00
#
_symmetry.space_group_name_H-M   'P 1'
#
loop_
_entity.id
_entity.type
_entity.pdbx_description
1 polymer ?
#
loop_
_entity_poly.entity_id
_entity_poly.type
_entity_poly.pdbx_seq_one_letter_code
_entity_poly.pdbx_strand_id
1 'polypeptide(L)'
;MEFWSEDFCRMDRVYSLSVYETPTHFYIIGSDATESIFRTLKIDRITQNEFIVGEPNHDYSKADIGELLATVSSSSIVTPTEKWGRKRNSTVSTGGGLLRTLEKACGLIGAVRFLHGYYLLLVSKAKQICQIGNHSIFKVEDVSMIYLPSTSTPLPPEEQKYAKLFQTVDFTTNFYFSYTYKLSRTLQENSLAEKGIKWNKNNYKFNMKSEQKFVWNDFLLEPFRKSRVNKKWYLELVHGYIGHQLVELPCAKFDLILLARRSAEFAGTRFLKRGTNYKGAVANDVETEQIVWEVSNSGSLNSGKFSAFVQRRGSVPLFWSQDSMHRGAPMVVGKPPIVIDRVEPNALTTAIHFQDLRRKYGHPIIVLNLVKRMEQKHNENLLHDNFCKTIQYLNQFRHSGHCIDYISFDVSRCNKTGRVLQQLDRLGQRVVLATGWFQNFPSLKFRIPQI
;
A
#
# COMPACT_ATOMS: atom_id res chain seq x y z
N MET A 1 -19.26 6.02 22.98
CA MET A 1 -20.60 5.78 22.40
C MET A 1 -20.39 5.52 20.94
N GLU A 2 -20.55 4.27 20.54
CA GLU A 2 -20.18 3.77 19.23
C GLU A 2 -21.41 3.70 18.32
N PHE A 3 -21.29 4.25 17.12
CA PHE A 3 -22.27 4.05 16.04
C PHE A 3 -21.66 3.11 14.99
N TRP A 4 -21.59 1.82 15.34
CA TRP A 4 -21.38 0.76 14.35
C TRP A 4 -22.72 0.47 13.67
N SER A 5 -22.84 0.73 12.36
CA SER A 5 -24.07 0.37 11.63
C SER A 5 -24.16 -1.15 11.42
N GLU A 6 -25.37 -1.70 11.43
CA GLU A 6 -25.63 -3.14 11.42
C GLU A 6 -24.97 -3.90 10.24
N ASP A 7 -24.74 -3.21 9.11
CA ASP A 7 -24.03 -3.76 7.94
C ASP A 7 -22.58 -4.20 8.24
N PHE A 8 -21.91 -3.64 9.27
CA PHE A 8 -20.55 -4.06 9.65
C PHE A 8 -20.50 -5.50 10.19
N CYS A 9 -21.60 -6.00 10.77
CA CYS A 9 -21.66 -7.32 11.39
C CYS A 9 -21.65 -8.48 10.38
N ARG A 10 -21.78 -8.20 9.07
CA ARG A 10 -21.83 -9.24 8.01
C ARG A 10 -20.48 -9.64 7.42
N MET A 11 -19.36 -9.00 7.80
CA MET A 11 -18.04 -9.37 7.28
C MET A 11 -17.24 -10.23 8.25
N ASP A 12 -16.85 -11.42 7.77
CA ASP A 12 -15.97 -12.36 8.49
C ASP A 12 -14.54 -11.80 8.65
N ARG A 13 -14.37 -10.87 9.58
CA ARG A 13 -13.13 -10.13 9.84
C ARG A 13 -12.82 -10.10 11.32
N VAL A 14 -11.53 -10.10 11.64
CA VAL A 14 -11.03 -9.85 12.99
C VAL A 14 -10.74 -8.35 13.12
N TYR A 15 -11.34 -7.71 14.12
CA TYR A 15 -11.24 -6.26 14.36
C TYR A 15 -10.37 -5.92 15.58
N SER A 16 -10.20 -6.86 16.49
CA SER A 16 -9.40 -6.72 17.71
C SER A 16 -8.59 -8.00 17.94
N LEU A 17 -7.31 -7.84 18.27
CA LEU A 17 -6.37 -8.93 18.55
C LEU A 17 -5.81 -8.79 19.97
N SER A 18 -5.73 -9.89 20.71
CA SER A 18 -4.91 -10.05 21.92
C SER A 18 -3.81 -11.06 21.65
N VAL A 19 -2.60 -10.84 22.19
CA VAL A 19 -1.47 -11.79 22.04
C VAL A 19 -1.07 -12.33 23.40
N TYR A 20 -1.16 -13.64 23.55
CA TYR A 20 -0.76 -14.38 24.74
C TYR A 20 0.42 -15.30 24.43
N GLU A 21 1.29 -15.49 25.42
CA GLU A 21 2.58 -16.12 25.29
C GLU A 21 2.75 -17.25 26.31
N THR A 22 3.17 -18.42 25.82
CA THR A 22 3.61 -19.55 26.64
C THR A 22 5.05 -19.94 26.27
N PRO A 23 5.72 -20.82 27.03
CA PRO A 23 7.07 -21.27 26.69
C PRO A 23 7.19 -21.93 25.30
N THR A 24 6.10 -22.51 24.79
CA THR A 24 6.09 -23.29 23.54
C THR A 24 5.37 -22.60 22.38
N HIS A 25 4.38 -21.75 22.65
CA HIS A 25 3.52 -21.17 21.60
C HIS A 25 3.13 -19.71 21.90
N PHE A 26 2.82 -18.97 20.83
CA PHE A 26 1.99 -17.78 20.92
C PHE A 26 0.55 -18.11 20.53
N TYR A 27 -0.40 -17.60 21.31
CA TYR A 27 -1.83 -17.65 21.02
C TYR A 27 -2.30 -16.24 20.69
N ILE A 28 -2.68 -16.01 19.44
CA ILE A 28 -3.33 -14.77 19.01
C ILE A 28 -4.83 -15.01 19.06
N ILE A 29 -5.55 -14.23 19.86
CA ILE A 29 -7.01 -14.29 19.95
C ILE A 29 -7.57 -13.12 19.19
N GLY A 30 -8.39 -13.41 18.18
CA GLY A 30 -9.09 -12.42 17.40
C GLY A 30 -10.56 -12.37 17.77
N SER A 31 -11.12 -11.19 17.98
CA SER A 31 -12.57 -10.99 18.08
C SER A 31 -13.13 -10.30 16.84
N ASP A 32 -14.42 -10.50 16.61
CA ASP A 32 -15.22 -9.66 15.74
C ASP A 32 -15.40 -8.23 16.33
N ALA A 33 -16.16 -7.38 15.64
CA ALA A 33 -16.41 -6.00 16.06
C ALA A 33 -17.29 -5.88 17.32
N THR A 34 -18.15 -6.87 17.60
CA THR A 34 -19.06 -6.89 18.76
C THR A 34 -18.47 -7.56 19.99
N GLU A 35 -17.24 -8.12 19.89
CA GLU A 35 -16.61 -8.95 20.93
C GLU A 35 -17.50 -10.14 21.38
N SER A 36 -18.26 -10.72 20.44
CA SER A 36 -19.15 -11.87 20.67
C SER A 36 -18.57 -13.19 20.15
N ILE A 37 -17.88 -13.14 19.00
CA ILE A 37 -17.24 -14.29 18.36
C ILE A 37 -15.73 -14.13 18.44
N PHE A 38 -15.08 -15.14 19.01
CA PHE A 38 -13.63 -15.20 19.15
C PHE A 38 -13.04 -16.34 18.33
N ARG A 39 -11.80 -16.17 17.91
CA ARG A 39 -11.02 -17.14 17.14
C ARG A 39 -9.59 -17.15 17.61
N THR A 40 -8.86 -18.20 17.28
CA THR A 40 -7.47 -18.36 17.68
C THR A 40 -6.54 -18.58 16.48
N LEU A 41 -5.33 -18.04 16.54
CA LEU A 41 -4.17 -18.56 15.81
C LEU A 41 -3.16 -19.07 16.83
N LYS A 42 -2.58 -20.24 16.54
CA LYS A 42 -1.52 -20.84 17.34
C LYS A 42 -0.22 -20.80 16.52
N ILE A 43 0.78 -20.08 17.00
CA ILE A 43 2.11 -19.94 16.36
C ILE A 43 3.12 -20.69 17.23
N ASP A 44 3.95 -21.54 16.61
CA ASP A 44 5.04 -22.24 17.31
C ASP A 44 6.19 -21.30 17.69
N ARG A 45 6.84 -21.57 18.82
CA ARG A 45 8.06 -20.87 19.29
C ARG A 45 9.30 -21.77 19.34
N ILE A 46 9.12 -23.08 19.23
CA ILE A 46 10.19 -24.08 19.36
C ILE A 46 11.01 -24.12 18.06
N THR A 47 10.33 -24.18 16.91
CA THR A 47 10.96 -24.31 15.60
C THR A 47 11.46 -22.95 15.09
N GLN A 48 12.70 -22.58 15.42
CA GLN A 48 13.28 -21.29 15.04
C GLN A 48 13.36 -21.05 13.52
N ASN A 49 13.45 -22.11 12.72
CA ASN A 49 13.68 -22.03 11.28
C ASN A 49 12.41 -21.89 10.42
N GLU A 50 11.23 -22.28 10.92
CA GLU A 50 10.00 -22.36 10.11
C GLU A 50 8.86 -21.57 10.76
N PHE A 51 8.04 -20.93 9.93
CA PHE A 51 6.87 -20.18 10.40
C PHE A 51 5.65 -21.09 10.47
N ILE A 52 5.57 -21.89 11.53
CA ILE A 52 4.45 -22.80 11.77
C ILE A 52 3.32 -22.03 12.48
N VAL A 53 2.19 -21.91 11.79
CA VAL A 53 0.95 -21.32 12.33
C VAL A 53 -0.23 -22.22 12.00
N GLY A 54 -1.05 -22.52 13.01
CA GLY A 54 -2.32 -23.20 12.88
C GLY A 54 -3.49 -22.23 13.09
N GLU A 55 -4.49 -22.31 12.22
CA GLU A 55 -5.81 -21.68 12.38
C GLU A 55 -6.83 -22.79 12.67
N PRO A 56 -7.24 -23.00 13.93
CA PRO A 56 -8.35 -23.90 14.25
C PRO A 56 -9.64 -23.37 13.64
N ASN A 57 -10.36 -24.22 12.89
CA ASN A 57 -11.66 -23.90 12.32
C ASN A 57 -12.76 -24.01 13.38
N HIS A 58 -12.69 -23.18 14.42
CA HIS A 58 -13.69 -23.11 15.48
C HIS A 58 -13.90 -21.66 15.92
N ASP A 59 -15.17 -21.31 16.10
CA ASP A 59 -15.62 -20.00 16.57
C ASP A 59 -16.03 -20.16 18.04
N TYR A 60 -15.33 -19.47 18.93
CA TYR A 60 -15.43 -19.57 20.38
C TYR A 60 -16.28 -18.42 20.94
N SER A 61 -17.03 -18.68 22.01
CA SER A 61 -17.61 -17.62 22.83
C SER A 61 -16.58 -17.01 23.78
N LYS A 62 -16.96 -15.91 24.44
CA LYS A 62 -16.14 -15.26 25.47
C LYS A 62 -15.85 -16.17 26.67
N ALA A 63 -16.76 -17.10 27.00
CA ALA A 63 -16.58 -18.06 28.08
C ALA A 63 -15.55 -19.14 27.70
N ASP A 64 -15.69 -19.71 26.49
CA ASP A 64 -14.81 -20.78 26.00
C ASP A 64 -13.36 -20.29 25.85
N ILE A 65 -13.15 -19.03 25.47
CA ILE A 65 -11.82 -18.40 25.48
C ILE A 65 -11.28 -18.25 26.90
N GLY A 66 -12.13 -17.88 27.87
CA GLY A 66 -11.76 -17.80 29.28
C GLY A 66 -11.25 -19.15 29.80
N GLU A 67 -11.99 -20.23 29.50
CA GLU A 67 -11.60 -21.60 29.85
C GLU A 67 -10.33 -22.04 29.13
N LEU A 68 -10.22 -21.83 27.81
CA LEU A 68 -9.03 -22.16 27.02
C LEU A 68 -7.78 -21.47 27.59
N LEU A 69 -7.87 -20.18 27.91
CA LEU A 69 -6.74 -19.45 28.51
C LEU A 69 -6.43 -19.93 29.92
N ALA A 70 -7.44 -20.28 30.73
CA ALA A 70 -7.24 -20.88 32.05
C ALA A 70 -6.49 -22.22 31.92
N THR A 71 -6.92 -23.12 31.04
CA THR A 71 -6.27 -24.42 30.77
C THR A 71 -4.83 -24.26 30.26
N VAL A 72 -4.57 -23.30 29.37
CA VAL A 72 -3.21 -23.00 28.88
C VAL A 72 -2.34 -22.40 29.99
N SER A 73 -2.92 -21.61 30.90
CA SER A 73 -2.19 -21.04 32.04
C SER A 73 -1.81 -22.08 33.10
N SER A 74 -2.71 -23.04 33.42
CA SER A 74 -2.48 -24.08 34.43
C SER A 74 -1.52 -25.19 33.97
N SER A 75 -1.44 -25.43 32.66
CA SER A 75 -0.51 -26.41 32.05
C SER A 75 0.92 -25.88 31.81
N SER A 76 1.17 -24.57 32.01
CA SER A 76 2.46 -23.92 31.74
C SER A 76 3.38 -23.85 32.97
N ILE A 77 3.84 -25.00 33.47
CA ILE A 77 4.84 -25.08 34.55
C ILE A 77 6.26 -25.08 33.95
N VAL A 78 7.13 -24.14 34.36
CA VAL A 78 8.57 -24.29 34.71
C VAL A 78 9.19 -22.91 35.03
N THR A 79 10.32 -22.94 35.76
CA THR A 79 10.99 -21.92 36.59
C THR A 79 11.59 -20.67 35.90
N PRO A 80 11.96 -19.62 36.68
CA PRO A 80 12.25 -18.28 36.16
C PRO A 80 13.72 -18.02 35.79
N THR A 81 13.95 -17.10 34.84
CA THR A 81 15.24 -16.44 34.61
C THR A 81 15.06 -14.93 34.37
N GLU A 82 16.13 -14.17 34.63
CA GLU A 82 16.08 -12.74 34.93
C GLU A 82 15.96 -11.83 33.70
N LYS A 83 15.36 -10.65 33.89
CA LYS A 83 15.04 -9.69 32.81
C LYS A 83 16.18 -8.71 32.56
N TRP A 84 16.55 -8.53 31.29
CA TRP A 84 17.35 -7.38 30.85
C TRP A 84 16.47 -6.21 30.35
N GLY A 85 16.75 -4.99 30.82
CA GLY A 85 16.77 -3.84 29.92
C GLY A 85 15.53 -2.97 29.70
N ARG A 86 14.66 -2.74 30.70
CA ARG A 86 13.87 -1.48 30.82
C ARG A 86 13.22 -1.36 32.20
N LYS A 87 13.40 -0.21 32.89
CA LYS A 87 12.70 0.08 34.16
C LYS A 87 11.19 0.07 33.93
N ARG A 88 10.50 -0.89 34.53
CA ARG A 88 9.05 -1.06 34.46
C ARG A 88 8.49 -0.79 35.86
N ASN A 89 7.93 0.41 36.07
CA ASN A 89 7.28 0.74 37.35
C ASN A 89 5.92 0.06 37.41
N SER A 90 5.82 -1.04 38.16
CA SER A 90 4.63 -1.36 38.97
C SER A 90 4.88 -2.65 39.76
N THR A 91 4.66 -2.56 41.07
CA THR A 91 4.23 -3.69 41.90
C THR A 91 3.07 -4.44 41.26
N VAL A 92 3.16 -5.77 41.11
CA VAL A 92 2.07 -6.76 41.29
C VAL A 92 2.61 -8.18 41.05
N SER A 93 2.28 -9.06 42.01
CA SER A 93 2.37 -10.54 42.07
C SER A 93 3.30 -11.34 41.14
N THR A 94 4.22 -12.05 41.79
CA THR A 94 4.72 -13.38 41.39
C THR A 94 3.61 -14.35 40.98
N GLY A 95 3.74 -14.97 39.82
CA GLY A 95 2.94 -16.10 39.36
C GLY A 95 3.40 -16.57 37.97
N GLY A 96 3.93 -17.79 37.88
CA GLY A 96 4.30 -18.38 36.60
C GLY A 96 3.04 -18.80 35.84
N GLY A 97 2.82 -18.24 34.65
CA GLY A 97 1.61 -18.49 33.87
C GLY A 97 1.60 -17.71 32.56
N LEU A 98 0.53 -17.90 31.79
CA LEU A 98 0.26 -17.29 30.48
C LEU A 98 0.54 -15.77 30.48
N LEU A 99 1.56 -15.33 29.75
CA LEU A 99 1.91 -13.91 29.68
C LEU A 99 1.06 -13.21 28.61
N ARG A 100 0.26 -12.22 28.99
CA ARG A 100 -0.46 -11.34 28.04
C ARG A 100 0.51 -10.29 27.48
N THR A 101 1.20 -10.64 26.40
CA THR A 101 2.28 -9.84 25.80
C THR A 101 1.75 -8.61 25.04
N LEU A 102 0.54 -8.68 24.47
CA LEU A 102 -0.15 -7.50 23.91
C LEU A 102 -1.64 -7.50 24.27
N GLU A 103 -2.11 -6.37 24.79
CA GLU A 103 -3.46 -6.26 25.35
C GLU A 103 -4.56 -6.19 24.28
N LYS A 104 -4.42 -5.23 23.36
CA LYS A 104 -5.33 -4.99 22.24
C LYS A 104 -4.51 -4.48 21.05
N ALA A 105 -4.80 -5.00 19.87
CA ALA A 105 -4.25 -4.58 18.59
C ALA A 105 -5.36 -4.53 17.53
N CYS A 106 -5.25 -3.61 16.59
CA CYS A 106 -6.21 -3.41 15.49
C CYS A 106 -6.11 -4.50 14.42
N GLY A 107 -4.94 -5.12 14.26
CA GLY A 107 -4.77 -6.19 13.27
C GLY A 107 -3.31 -6.57 13.02
N LEU A 108 -3.12 -7.70 12.35
CA LEU A 108 -1.83 -8.28 12.04
C LEU A 108 -1.34 -7.75 10.69
N ILE A 109 -0.08 -7.29 10.62
CA ILE A 109 0.51 -6.75 9.37
C ILE A 109 1.58 -7.68 8.79
N GLY A 110 2.00 -8.71 9.52
CA GLY A 110 2.81 -9.80 8.99
C GLY A 110 3.85 -10.31 9.98
N ALA A 111 4.80 -11.08 9.45
CA ALA A 111 5.98 -11.54 10.17
C ALA A 111 7.22 -11.37 9.28
N VAL A 112 8.36 -11.07 9.91
CA VAL A 112 9.65 -10.91 9.24
C VAL A 112 10.70 -11.77 9.92
N ARG A 113 11.50 -12.49 9.14
CA ARG A 113 12.71 -13.17 9.64
C ARG A 113 13.92 -12.30 9.35
N PHE A 114 14.81 -12.14 10.33
CA PHE A 114 16.16 -11.62 10.08
C PHE A 114 17.14 -12.78 9.90
N LEU A 115 17.97 -13.12 10.89
CA LEU A 115 18.89 -14.26 10.79
C LEU A 115 18.30 -15.48 11.50
N HIS A 116 18.04 -15.34 12.81
CA HIS A 116 17.76 -16.47 13.70
C HIS A 116 16.26 -16.72 13.94
N GLY A 117 15.43 -15.67 13.91
CA GLY A 117 14.04 -15.79 14.32
C GLY A 117 13.07 -14.92 13.54
N TYR A 118 11.78 -15.26 13.66
CA TYR A 118 10.68 -14.47 13.16
C TYR A 118 10.24 -13.43 14.22
N TYR A 119 9.90 -12.24 13.74
CA TYR A 119 9.25 -11.18 14.50
C TYR A 119 7.83 -11.02 13.96
N LEU A 120 6.85 -11.06 14.86
CA LEU A 120 5.45 -10.78 14.60
C LEU A 120 5.20 -9.27 14.67
N LEU A 121 4.47 -8.73 13.69
CA LEU A 121 4.15 -7.31 13.58
C LEU A 121 2.64 -7.10 13.65
N LEU A 122 2.19 -6.27 14.60
CA LEU A 122 0.78 -5.93 14.82
C LEU A 122 0.60 -4.41 14.94
N VAL A 123 -0.50 -3.89 14.42
CA VAL A 123 -0.92 -2.50 14.70
C VAL A 123 -1.48 -2.43 16.12
N SER A 124 -0.77 -1.79 17.05
CA SER A 124 -1.25 -1.58 18.42
C SER A 124 -2.26 -0.44 18.49
N LYS A 125 -2.09 0.61 17.68
CA LYS A 125 -3.02 1.76 17.61
C LYS A 125 -3.25 2.21 16.18
N ALA A 126 -4.49 2.56 15.88
CA ALA A 126 -4.89 3.17 14.63
C ALA A 126 -6.02 4.18 14.86
N LYS A 127 -6.09 5.19 14.01
CA LYS A 127 -7.08 6.26 14.05
C LYS A 127 -7.87 6.30 12.75
N GLN A 128 -9.20 6.34 12.83
CA GLN A 128 -10.04 6.61 11.67
C GLN A 128 -9.80 8.05 11.19
N ILE A 129 -9.53 8.21 9.90
CA ILE A 129 -9.17 9.51 9.28
C ILE A 129 -10.08 9.95 8.13
N CYS A 130 -10.83 9.01 7.55
CA CYS A 130 -11.62 9.20 6.34
C CYS A 130 -12.62 8.04 6.26
N GLN A 131 -13.69 8.22 5.49
CA GLN A 131 -14.67 7.18 5.18
C GLN A 131 -15.04 7.28 3.70
N ILE A 132 -15.01 6.16 2.97
CA ILE A 132 -15.46 6.10 1.58
C ILE A 132 -16.78 5.33 1.57
N GLY A 133 -17.90 6.05 1.44
CA GLY A 133 -19.22 5.42 1.55
C GLY A 133 -19.44 4.81 2.93
N ASN A 134 -19.64 3.48 3.02
CA ASN A 134 -19.73 2.74 4.29
C ASN A 134 -18.37 2.25 4.82
N HIS A 135 -17.25 2.56 4.15
CA HIS A 135 -15.95 1.98 4.46
C HIS A 135 -15.04 2.93 5.25
N SER A 136 -14.85 2.66 6.54
CA SER A 136 -13.90 3.39 7.38
C SER A 136 -12.45 3.12 6.97
N ILE A 137 -11.65 4.18 6.91
CA ILE A 137 -10.21 4.14 6.62
C ILE A 137 -9.42 4.58 7.86
N PHE A 138 -8.43 3.78 8.21
CA PHE A 138 -7.61 3.95 9.40
C PHE A 138 -6.18 4.28 9.01
N LYS A 139 -5.60 5.27 9.69
CA LYS A 139 -4.16 5.54 9.70
C LYS A 139 -3.53 4.75 10.84
N VAL A 140 -2.38 4.12 10.59
CA VAL A 140 -1.57 3.49 11.64
C VAL A 140 -0.95 4.57 12.53
N GLU A 141 -1.08 4.42 13.86
CA GLU A 141 -0.49 5.32 14.86
C GLU A 141 0.62 4.65 15.68
N ASP A 142 0.57 3.32 15.87
CA ASP A 142 1.59 2.56 16.59
C ASP A 142 1.65 1.10 16.10
N VAL A 143 2.84 0.51 16.11
CA VAL A 143 3.10 -0.88 15.69
C VAL A 143 3.97 -1.59 16.72
N SER A 144 3.46 -2.70 17.22
CA SER A 144 4.17 -3.60 18.13
C SER A 144 4.93 -4.68 17.35
N MET A 145 6.20 -4.88 17.70
CA MET A 145 7.08 -5.92 17.15
C MET A 145 7.46 -6.91 18.25
N ILE A 146 7.04 -8.16 18.12
CA ILE A 146 7.22 -9.23 19.12
C ILE A 146 8.15 -10.31 18.54
N TYR A 147 9.21 -10.69 19.25
CA TYR A 147 10.08 -11.78 18.83
C TYR A 147 9.44 -13.14 19.17
N LEU A 148 9.36 -14.05 18.19
CA LEU A 148 8.64 -15.32 18.37
C LEU A 148 9.45 -16.41 19.08
N PRO A 149 10.71 -16.71 18.73
CA PRO A 149 11.46 -17.78 19.39
C PRO A 149 11.59 -17.57 20.91
N SER A 150 11.52 -18.68 21.65
CA SER A 150 11.89 -18.70 23.07
C SER A 150 13.41 -18.80 23.17
N THR A 151 14.09 -17.68 23.45
CA THR A 151 15.56 -17.64 23.64
C THR A 151 15.89 -17.26 25.08
N SER A 152 16.39 -18.23 25.85
CA SER A 152 16.96 -18.01 27.19
C SER A 152 18.29 -17.23 27.16
N THR A 153 18.86 -17.02 25.97
CA THR A 153 20.11 -16.30 25.72
C THR A 153 19.84 -14.90 25.14
N PRO A 154 20.72 -13.92 25.38
CA PRO A 154 20.60 -12.61 24.76
C PRO A 154 20.75 -12.70 23.24
N LEU A 155 19.90 -11.96 22.51
CA LEU A 155 19.90 -11.94 21.04
C LEU A 155 21.27 -11.53 20.48
N PRO A 156 21.81 -12.23 19.46
CA PRO A 156 23.08 -11.89 18.83
C PRO A 156 23.15 -10.42 18.40
N PRO A 157 24.32 -9.75 18.50
CA PRO A 157 24.46 -8.33 18.13
C PRO A 157 24.04 -8.02 16.69
N GLU A 158 24.23 -8.96 15.76
CA GLU A 158 23.81 -8.85 14.36
C GLU A 158 22.30 -8.87 14.20
N GLU A 159 21.60 -9.76 14.92
CA GLU A 159 20.13 -9.82 14.95
C GLU A 159 19.57 -8.48 15.44
N GLN A 160 20.14 -7.94 16.52
CA GLN A 160 19.77 -6.62 17.05
C GLN A 160 20.04 -5.49 16.06
N LYS A 161 21.10 -5.57 15.25
CA LYS A 161 21.44 -4.59 14.21
C LYS A 161 20.40 -4.60 13.08
N TYR A 162 19.99 -5.77 12.60
CA TYR A 162 18.93 -5.88 11.59
C TYR A 162 17.56 -5.45 12.14
N ALA A 163 17.22 -5.83 13.38
CA ALA A 163 16.00 -5.37 14.04
C ALA A 163 15.96 -3.84 14.19
N LYS A 164 17.06 -3.20 14.62
CA LYS A 164 17.17 -1.73 14.69
C LYS A 164 17.11 -1.07 13.31
N LEU A 165 17.68 -1.68 12.28
CA LEU A 165 17.58 -1.19 10.90
C LEU A 165 16.13 -1.27 10.39
N PHE A 166 15.40 -2.35 10.68
CA PHE A 166 13.99 -2.45 10.33
C PHE A 166 13.13 -1.43 11.08
N GLN A 167 13.45 -1.15 12.34
CA GLN A 167 12.80 -0.12 13.16
C GLN A 167 13.01 1.32 12.65
N THR A 168 13.89 1.56 11.65
CA THR A 168 13.93 2.88 10.97
C THR A 168 12.77 3.07 9.99
N VAL A 169 12.00 2.02 9.69
CA VAL A 169 10.75 2.13 8.93
C VAL A 169 9.65 2.64 9.84
N ASP A 170 9.33 3.92 9.71
CA ASP A 170 8.27 4.57 10.48
C ASP A 170 6.88 4.21 9.92
N PHE A 171 6.26 3.20 10.52
CA PHE A 171 4.89 2.77 10.25
C PHE A 171 3.81 3.82 10.62
N THR A 172 4.13 4.84 11.41
CA THR A 172 3.19 5.90 11.80
C THR A 172 3.12 7.01 10.74
N THR A 173 4.16 7.16 9.92
CA THR A 173 4.13 8.01 8.74
C THR A 173 3.42 7.35 7.58
N ASN A 174 2.24 7.88 7.23
CA ASN A 174 1.61 7.67 5.92
C ASN A 174 1.20 6.23 5.55
N PHE A 175 1.01 5.35 6.53
CA PHE A 175 0.42 4.02 6.34
C PHE A 175 -1.07 3.99 6.69
N TYR A 176 -1.84 3.39 5.80
CA TYR A 176 -3.29 3.31 5.88
C TYR A 176 -3.81 1.92 5.58
N PHE A 177 -4.93 1.55 6.19
CA PHE A 177 -5.66 0.31 5.93
C PHE A 177 -7.18 0.52 6.07
N SER A 178 -7.95 -0.47 5.61
CA SER A 178 -9.37 -0.61 5.92
C SER A 178 -9.70 -2.10 6.04
N TYR A 179 -10.60 -2.45 6.96
CA TYR A 179 -11.05 -3.83 7.14
C TYR A 179 -11.93 -4.31 5.98
N THR A 180 -12.74 -3.40 5.43
CA THR A 180 -13.82 -3.71 4.47
C THR A 180 -13.51 -3.23 3.05
N TYR A 181 -12.63 -2.25 2.86
CA TYR A 181 -12.27 -1.69 1.54
C TYR A 181 -10.82 -1.95 1.14
N LYS A 182 -10.59 -2.36 -0.11
CA LYS A 182 -9.24 -2.61 -0.63
C LYS A 182 -8.62 -1.33 -1.14
N LEU A 183 -7.87 -0.64 -0.27
CA LEU A 183 -7.13 0.56 -0.61
C LEU A 183 -6.12 0.36 -1.74
N SER A 184 -5.59 -0.85 -1.96
CA SER A 184 -4.65 -1.17 -3.05
C SER A 184 -5.25 -1.07 -4.47
N ARG A 185 -6.57 -0.93 -4.56
CA ARG A 185 -7.37 -0.85 -5.79
C ARG A 185 -8.02 0.53 -5.95
N THR A 186 -8.34 0.87 -7.19
CA THR A 186 -9.17 2.03 -7.53
C THR A 186 -10.64 1.83 -7.12
N LEU A 187 -11.38 2.92 -6.99
CA LEU A 187 -12.83 2.90 -6.76
C LEU A 187 -13.56 2.19 -7.90
N GLN A 188 -13.07 2.32 -9.13
CA GLN A 188 -13.57 1.57 -10.29
C GLN A 188 -13.41 0.05 -10.10
N GLU A 189 -12.21 -0.41 -9.77
CA GLU A 189 -11.94 -1.84 -9.52
C GLU A 189 -12.75 -2.39 -8.34
N ASN A 190 -12.96 -1.60 -7.29
CA ASN A 190 -13.75 -2.01 -6.12
C ASN A 190 -15.26 -2.04 -6.39
N SER A 191 -15.83 -1.00 -7.02
CA SER A 191 -17.26 -0.96 -7.38
C SER A 191 -17.63 -2.05 -8.39
N LEU A 192 -16.76 -2.34 -9.36
CA LEU A 192 -16.98 -3.45 -10.30
C LEU A 192 -16.88 -4.81 -9.61
N ALA A 193 -15.95 -4.98 -8.67
CA ALA A 193 -15.81 -6.23 -7.92
C ALA A 193 -17.03 -6.52 -7.02
N GLU A 194 -17.60 -5.50 -6.38
CA GLU A 194 -18.82 -5.66 -5.56
C GLU A 194 -20.04 -6.04 -6.40
N LYS A 195 -20.18 -5.46 -7.60
CA LYS A 195 -21.21 -5.81 -8.59
C LYS A 195 -20.98 -7.18 -9.26
N GLY A 196 -19.95 -7.93 -8.85
CA GLY A 196 -19.57 -9.21 -9.46
C GLY A 196 -18.99 -9.11 -10.88
N ILE A 197 -18.84 -7.89 -11.41
CA ILE A 197 -18.41 -7.61 -12.78
C ILE A 197 -16.89 -7.84 -12.88
N LYS A 198 -16.53 -9.05 -13.31
CA LYS A 198 -15.15 -9.39 -13.68
C LYS A 198 -14.82 -8.69 -15.00
N TRP A 199 -14.03 -7.62 -14.93
CA TRP A 199 -13.53 -6.88 -16.11
C TRP A 199 -13.02 -7.83 -17.20
N ASN A 200 -13.39 -7.56 -18.45
CA ASN A 200 -13.42 -8.56 -19.53
C ASN A 200 -12.04 -9.23 -19.75
N LYS A 201 -12.02 -10.58 -19.64
CA LYS A 201 -10.81 -11.38 -19.42
C LYS A 201 -10.11 -11.89 -20.68
N ASN A 202 -10.69 -11.67 -21.87
CA ASN A 202 -10.37 -12.51 -23.03
C ASN A 202 -9.08 -12.18 -23.80
N ASN A 203 -8.38 -11.06 -23.51
CA ASN A 203 -7.12 -10.71 -24.20
C ASN A 203 -5.87 -10.59 -23.31
N TYR A 204 -6.02 -10.50 -21.98
CA TYR A 204 -4.88 -10.51 -21.05
C TYR A 204 -5.23 -11.31 -19.80
N LYS A 205 -4.55 -12.44 -19.60
CA LYS A 205 -4.68 -13.26 -18.37
C LYS A 205 -4.40 -12.37 -17.15
N PHE A 206 -5.45 -12.06 -16.39
CA PHE A 206 -5.40 -11.16 -15.25
C PHE A 206 -4.67 -11.84 -14.09
N ASN A 207 -3.36 -11.65 -14.04
CA ASN A 207 -2.52 -12.12 -12.94
C ASN A 207 -2.67 -11.14 -11.77
N MET A 208 -2.90 -11.62 -10.54
CA MET A 208 -3.20 -10.77 -9.36
C MET A 208 -2.08 -9.77 -8.97
N LYS A 209 -0.93 -9.84 -9.64
CA LYS A 209 0.27 -9.03 -9.41
C LYS A 209 0.06 -7.52 -9.51
N SER A 210 -0.89 -7.04 -10.34
CA SER A 210 -1.10 -5.58 -10.51
C SER A 210 -1.69 -4.90 -9.27
N GLU A 211 -2.39 -5.65 -8.42
CA GLU A 211 -2.92 -5.18 -7.13
C GLU A 211 -1.83 -5.20 -6.04
N GLN A 212 -0.97 -6.23 -6.07
CA GLN A 212 0.04 -6.49 -5.03
C GLN A 212 1.07 -5.37 -4.89
N LYS A 213 1.43 -4.68 -5.97
CA LYS A 213 2.46 -3.64 -5.90
C LYS A 213 2.11 -2.44 -5.00
N PHE A 214 0.82 -2.21 -4.70
CA PHE A 214 0.39 -1.17 -3.76
C PHE A 214 0.18 -1.70 -2.34
N VAL A 215 0.21 -3.02 -2.13
CA VAL A 215 0.23 -3.65 -0.81
C VAL A 215 1.67 -3.60 -0.30
N TRP A 216 1.96 -2.67 0.61
CA TRP A 216 3.33 -2.43 1.05
C TRP A 216 3.89 -3.61 1.86
N ASN A 217 3.06 -4.23 2.68
CA ASN A 217 3.44 -5.36 3.52
C ASN A 217 3.32 -6.74 2.82
N ASP A 218 3.26 -6.79 1.49
CA ASP A 218 3.07 -8.05 0.73
C ASP A 218 4.11 -9.13 1.08
N PHE A 219 5.37 -8.72 1.31
CA PHE A 219 6.46 -9.56 1.79
C PHE A 219 6.26 -10.04 3.24
N LEU A 220 5.82 -9.15 4.14
CA LEU A 220 5.57 -9.49 5.55
C LEU A 220 4.39 -10.46 5.71
N LEU A 221 3.44 -10.44 4.76
CA LEU A 221 2.31 -11.37 4.72
C LEU A 221 2.66 -12.73 4.11
N GLU A 222 3.84 -12.89 3.49
CA GLU A 222 4.23 -14.14 2.83
C GLU A 222 4.20 -15.38 3.75
N PRO A 223 4.69 -15.33 5.02
CA PRO A 223 4.65 -16.50 5.91
C PRO A 223 3.21 -16.97 6.20
N PHE A 224 2.30 -16.04 6.49
CA PHE A 224 0.88 -16.33 6.73
C PHE A 224 0.18 -16.90 5.48
N ARG A 225 0.50 -16.37 4.31
CA ARG A 225 -0.06 -16.83 3.03
C ARG A 225 0.46 -18.22 2.64
N LYS A 226 1.74 -18.53 2.91
CA LYS A 226 2.33 -19.87 2.72
C LYS A 226 1.63 -20.89 3.60
N SER A 227 1.41 -20.56 4.87
CA SER A 227 0.68 -21.39 5.85
C SER A 227 -0.85 -21.34 5.70
N ARG A 228 -1.36 -20.76 4.60
CA ARG A 228 -2.78 -20.70 4.21
C ARG A 228 -3.73 -20.05 5.23
N VAL A 229 -3.21 -19.20 6.13
CA VAL A 229 -4.02 -18.46 7.09
C VAL A 229 -5.02 -17.56 6.35
N ASN A 230 -6.26 -17.56 6.83
CA ASN A 230 -7.36 -16.82 6.22
C ASN A 230 -7.08 -15.31 6.26
N LYS A 231 -7.44 -14.62 5.16
CA LYS A 231 -7.33 -13.16 4.99
C LYS A 231 -8.01 -12.38 6.10
N LYS A 232 -8.98 -12.95 6.82
CA LYS A 232 -9.67 -12.30 7.95
C LYS A 232 -8.75 -11.82 9.07
N TRP A 233 -7.59 -12.46 9.24
CA TRP A 233 -6.62 -12.17 10.30
C TRP A 233 -5.68 -10.99 10.04
N TYR A 234 -5.41 -10.67 8.77
CA TYR A 234 -4.36 -9.73 8.41
C TYR A 234 -4.85 -8.55 7.56
N LEU A 235 -4.15 -7.44 7.74
CA LEU A 235 -4.40 -6.16 7.09
C LEU A 235 -3.44 -5.96 5.93
N GLU A 236 -3.95 -5.47 4.79
CA GLU A 236 -3.12 -5.00 3.68
C GLU A 236 -2.87 -3.50 3.88
N LEU A 237 -1.61 -3.13 4.12
CA LEU A 237 -1.19 -1.75 4.32
C LEU A 237 -0.89 -1.07 2.98
N VAL A 238 -1.34 0.18 2.81
CA VAL A 238 -0.98 1.05 1.69
C VAL A 238 -0.20 2.25 2.22
N HIS A 239 0.93 2.55 1.60
CA HIS A 239 1.76 3.70 1.92
C HIS A 239 1.48 4.85 0.94
N GLY A 240 1.28 6.07 1.43
CA GLY A 240 1.10 7.24 0.55
C GLY A 240 0.45 8.44 1.23
N TYR A 241 -0.77 8.78 0.86
CA TYR A 241 -1.52 9.86 1.49
C TYR A 241 -3.02 9.62 1.34
N ILE A 242 -3.78 9.92 2.39
CA ILE A 242 -5.25 9.97 2.33
C ILE A 242 -5.69 11.22 3.07
N GLY A 243 -6.45 12.07 2.39
CA GLY A 243 -7.13 13.22 2.96
C GLY A 243 -8.52 13.33 2.36
N HIS A 244 -9.44 13.96 3.08
CA HIS A 244 -10.78 14.22 2.57
C HIS A 244 -11.28 15.58 3.06
N GLN A 245 -12.26 16.15 2.35
CA GLN A 245 -12.82 17.46 2.60
C GLN A 245 -14.29 17.44 2.23
N LEU A 246 -15.16 17.65 3.23
CA LEU A 246 -16.58 17.90 2.97
C LEU A 246 -16.74 19.25 2.26
N VAL A 247 -17.50 19.24 1.17
CA VAL A 247 -17.86 20.40 0.34
C VAL A 247 -19.38 20.50 0.34
N GLU A 248 -19.90 21.58 0.91
CA GLU A 248 -21.33 21.85 0.95
C GLU A 248 -21.71 22.88 -0.13
N LEU A 249 -22.58 22.48 -1.05
CA LEU A 249 -23.22 23.35 -2.04
C LEU A 249 -24.71 23.55 -1.65
N PRO A 250 -25.38 24.61 -2.13
CA PRO A 250 -26.76 24.93 -1.72
C PRO A 250 -27.78 23.79 -1.84
N CYS A 251 -27.59 22.87 -2.78
CA CYS A 251 -28.51 21.75 -3.04
C CYS A 251 -27.87 20.36 -2.89
N ALA A 252 -26.61 20.25 -2.48
CA ALA A 252 -25.90 18.96 -2.41
C ALA A 252 -24.66 19.01 -1.50
N LYS A 253 -24.35 17.90 -0.81
CA LYS A 253 -23.11 17.74 -0.03
C LYS A 253 -22.23 16.67 -0.67
N PHE A 254 -20.95 16.96 -0.86
CA PHE A 254 -19.98 16.07 -1.46
C PHE A 254 -18.79 15.87 -0.55
N ASP A 255 -18.30 14.64 -0.41
CA ASP A 255 -16.99 14.38 0.19
C ASP A 255 -15.95 14.26 -0.93
N LEU A 256 -14.96 15.17 -0.93
CA LEU A 256 -13.85 15.19 -1.86
C LEU A 256 -12.66 14.48 -1.21
N ILE A 257 -12.41 13.25 -1.64
CA ILE A 257 -11.36 12.38 -1.07
C ILE A 257 -10.19 12.32 -2.05
N LEU A 258 -8.97 12.58 -1.56
CA LEU A 258 -7.73 12.45 -2.31
C LEU A 258 -6.89 11.31 -1.72
N LEU A 259 -6.67 10.28 -2.53
CA LEU A 259 -6.01 9.04 -2.14
C LEU A 259 -4.78 8.83 -3.05
N ALA A 260 -3.57 8.92 -2.48
CA ALA A 260 -2.31 8.61 -3.18
C ALA A 260 -1.69 7.32 -2.65
N ARG A 261 -1.26 6.45 -3.57
CA ARG A 261 -0.75 5.10 -3.30
C ARG A 261 0.62 4.95 -3.92
N ARG A 262 1.65 4.75 -3.09
CA ARG A 262 3.03 4.52 -3.53
C ARG A 262 3.28 3.03 -3.74
N SER A 263 3.87 2.69 -4.88
CA SER A 263 4.30 1.32 -5.16
C SER A 263 5.41 0.87 -4.19
N ALA A 264 5.30 -0.36 -3.71
CA ALA A 264 6.34 -1.07 -2.99
C ALA A 264 7.42 -1.65 -3.94
N GLU A 265 7.07 -1.88 -5.21
CA GLU A 265 8.01 -2.38 -6.21
C GLU A 265 9.05 -1.31 -6.59
N PHE A 266 10.32 -1.70 -6.62
CA PHE A 266 11.47 -0.84 -6.95
C PHE A 266 11.51 0.48 -6.13
N ALA A 267 10.99 0.42 -4.90
CA ALA A 267 11.05 1.51 -3.94
C ALA A 267 12.49 1.78 -3.47
N GLY A 268 12.71 3.03 -3.04
CA GLY A 268 13.96 3.49 -2.45
C GLY A 268 13.93 5.01 -2.23
N THR A 269 15.05 5.56 -1.78
CA THR A 269 15.21 7.01 -1.65
C THR A 269 15.42 7.66 -3.02
N ARG A 270 15.03 8.93 -3.11
CA ARG A 270 15.28 9.77 -4.29
C ARG A 270 16.80 9.81 -4.56
N PHE A 271 17.20 9.82 -5.83
CA PHE A 271 18.59 9.71 -6.30
C PHE A 271 19.20 8.29 -6.21
N LEU A 272 19.02 7.54 -5.13
CA LEU A 272 19.50 6.14 -5.06
C LEU A 272 18.65 5.15 -5.90
N LYS A 273 17.35 5.41 -6.09
CA LYS A 273 16.49 4.65 -7.01
C LYS A 273 15.77 5.58 -7.99
N ARG A 274 16.11 5.40 -9.27
CA ARG A 274 15.56 6.08 -10.45
C ARG A 274 15.49 5.09 -11.61
N GLY A 275 14.83 5.49 -12.69
CA GLY A 275 14.61 4.61 -13.84
C GLY A 275 13.61 3.49 -13.57
N THR A 276 13.86 2.35 -14.20
CA THR A 276 13.07 1.12 -14.09
C THR A 276 13.97 -0.07 -13.73
N ASN A 277 13.37 -1.14 -13.19
CA ASN A 277 14.01 -2.43 -13.06
C ASN A 277 13.71 -3.34 -14.28
N TYR A 278 14.41 -4.47 -14.38
CA TYR A 278 14.20 -5.47 -15.44
C TYR A 278 12.78 -6.09 -15.53
N LYS A 279 11.89 -5.79 -14.58
CA LYS A 279 10.48 -6.22 -14.59
C LYS A 279 9.52 -5.14 -15.11
N GLY A 280 10.01 -3.96 -15.52
CA GLY A 280 9.18 -2.84 -15.96
C GLY A 280 8.58 -2.00 -14.82
N ALA A 281 8.91 -2.28 -13.56
CA ALA A 281 8.49 -1.44 -12.44
C ALA A 281 9.39 -0.19 -12.37
N VAL A 282 8.78 0.99 -12.28
CA VAL A 282 9.50 2.28 -12.23
C VAL A 282 9.67 2.77 -10.80
N ALA A 283 10.78 3.44 -10.54
CA ALA A 283 11.02 4.03 -9.24
C ALA A 283 10.04 5.19 -9.01
N ASN A 284 9.63 5.39 -7.74
CA ASN A 284 8.70 6.46 -7.34
C ASN A 284 7.34 6.42 -8.06
N ASP A 285 6.87 5.23 -8.47
CA ASP A 285 5.53 5.00 -8.99
C ASP A 285 4.46 5.30 -7.92
N VAL A 286 3.59 6.26 -8.21
CA VAL A 286 2.49 6.71 -7.35
C VAL A 286 1.22 6.82 -8.20
N GLU A 287 0.15 6.18 -7.73
CA GLU A 287 -1.20 6.33 -8.26
C GLU A 287 -1.98 7.27 -7.35
N THR A 288 -2.47 8.38 -7.90
CA THR A 288 -3.31 9.36 -7.21
C THR A 288 -4.73 9.22 -7.74
N GLU A 289 -5.69 9.06 -6.85
CA GLU A 289 -7.10 8.95 -7.14
C GLU A 289 -7.86 10.05 -6.41
N GLN A 290 -8.56 10.89 -7.16
CA GLN A 290 -9.52 11.86 -6.63
C GLN A 290 -10.90 11.25 -6.73
N ILE A 291 -11.59 11.12 -5.60
CA ILE A 291 -12.95 10.59 -5.48
C ILE A 291 -13.87 11.73 -5.07
N VAL A 292 -15.05 11.82 -5.69
CA VAL A 292 -16.15 12.67 -5.26
C VAL A 292 -17.32 11.77 -4.90
N TRP A 293 -17.81 11.85 -3.66
CA TRP A 293 -18.93 11.06 -3.17
C TRP A 293 -20.11 11.97 -2.78
N GLU A 294 -21.32 11.70 -3.28
CA GLU A 294 -22.54 12.44 -2.87
C GLU A 294 -23.03 11.93 -1.51
N VAL A 295 -22.84 12.74 -0.46
CA VAL A 295 -23.08 12.36 0.95
C VAL A 295 -24.57 12.21 1.27
N SER A 296 -25.44 12.92 0.55
CA SER A 296 -26.90 12.85 0.70
C SER A 296 -27.52 11.56 0.16
N ASN A 297 -26.74 10.70 -0.51
CA ASN A 297 -27.17 9.42 -1.04
C ASN A 297 -26.57 8.25 -0.23
N SER A 298 -26.93 7.01 -0.55
CA SER A 298 -26.40 5.81 0.13
C SER A 298 -24.87 5.77 0.15
N GLY A 299 -24.30 5.28 1.27
CA GLY A 299 -22.88 4.96 1.39
C GLY A 299 -22.45 3.62 0.78
N SER A 300 -23.37 2.80 0.26
CA SER A 300 -23.00 1.54 -0.43
C SER A 300 -22.42 1.81 -1.83
N LEU A 301 -21.41 1.03 -2.25
CA LEU A 301 -20.87 1.07 -3.62
C LEU A 301 -21.88 0.63 -4.70
N ASN A 302 -23.00 0.00 -4.30
CA ASN A 302 -24.07 -0.40 -5.23
C ASN A 302 -25.08 0.70 -5.51
N SER A 303 -25.45 1.52 -4.53
CA SER A 303 -26.55 2.50 -4.61
C SER A 303 -26.16 3.96 -4.35
N GLY A 304 -24.96 4.22 -3.84
CA GLY A 304 -24.40 5.57 -3.73
C GLY A 304 -24.18 6.24 -5.09
N LYS A 305 -23.81 7.52 -5.11
CA LYS A 305 -23.40 8.22 -6.32
C LYS A 305 -21.99 8.76 -6.13
N PHE A 306 -21.10 8.38 -7.03
CA PHE A 306 -19.70 8.75 -6.94
C PHE A 306 -19.01 8.78 -8.30
N SER A 307 -17.96 9.58 -8.37
CA SER A 307 -17.00 9.59 -9.48
C SER A 307 -15.57 9.49 -8.96
N ALA A 308 -14.68 8.93 -9.77
CA ALA A 308 -13.26 8.85 -9.48
C ALA A 308 -12.43 9.15 -10.73
N PHE A 309 -11.36 9.93 -10.54
CA PHE A 309 -10.36 10.21 -11.55
C PHE A 309 -8.98 9.78 -11.07
N VAL A 310 -8.30 8.96 -11.87
CA VAL A 310 -7.01 8.34 -11.51
C VAL A 310 -5.91 8.91 -12.39
N GLN A 311 -4.86 9.42 -11.74
CA GLN A 311 -3.62 9.85 -12.35
C GLN A 311 -2.46 9.00 -11.84
N ARG A 312 -1.40 8.88 -12.64
CA ARG A 312 -0.16 8.23 -12.21
C ARG A 312 1.03 9.14 -12.44
N ARG A 313 1.96 9.10 -11.49
CA ARG A 313 3.29 9.72 -11.58
C ARG A 313 4.35 8.67 -11.28
N GLY A 314 5.38 8.57 -12.11
CA GLY A 314 6.50 7.65 -11.89
C GLY A 314 7.80 8.20 -12.48
N SER A 315 8.91 7.50 -12.24
CA SER A 315 10.15 7.75 -12.98
C SER A 315 9.98 7.41 -14.46
N VAL A 316 10.74 8.10 -15.33
CA VAL A 316 10.85 7.74 -16.75
C VAL A 316 11.30 6.27 -16.88
N PRO A 317 10.60 5.42 -17.65
CA PRO A 317 10.80 3.97 -17.73
C PRO A 317 12.00 3.59 -18.62
N LEU A 318 13.18 4.08 -18.24
CA LEU A 318 14.49 3.78 -18.85
C LEU A 318 15.48 3.35 -17.75
N PHE A 319 16.60 2.74 -18.11
CA PHE A 319 17.71 2.50 -17.17
C PHE A 319 18.56 3.76 -17.06
N TRP A 320 18.33 4.54 -16.01
CA TRP A 320 19.09 5.77 -15.75
C TRP A 320 19.28 6.03 -14.26
N SER A 321 20.45 6.57 -13.94
CA SER A 321 20.87 6.96 -12.60
C SER A 321 21.09 8.47 -12.52
N GLN A 322 21.10 8.96 -11.28
CA GLN A 322 21.49 10.33 -10.95
C GLN A 322 22.23 10.27 -9.61
N ASP A 323 23.32 9.52 -9.60
CA ASP A 323 24.11 9.24 -8.41
C ASP A 323 25.16 10.33 -8.17
N SER A 324 25.21 10.82 -6.93
CA SER A 324 26.25 11.71 -6.42
C SER A 324 27.62 11.05 -6.28
N MET A 325 27.67 9.71 -6.24
CA MET A 325 28.84 8.90 -5.93
C MET A 325 29.52 8.29 -7.18
N HIS A 326 29.42 8.93 -8.34
CA HIS A 326 30.02 8.40 -9.57
C HIS A 326 31.56 8.38 -9.50
N ARG A 327 32.11 7.17 -9.32
CA ARG A 327 33.49 6.74 -9.66
C ARG A 327 34.60 7.75 -9.30
N GLY A 328 34.79 7.99 -8.01
CA GLY A 328 35.97 8.72 -7.50
C GLY A 328 35.96 10.24 -7.66
N ALA A 329 34.87 10.84 -8.15
CA ALA A 329 34.70 12.28 -8.10
C ALA A 329 34.47 12.75 -6.63
N PRO A 330 35.10 13.84 -6.17
CA PRO A 330 34.80 14.42 -4.86
C PRO A 330 33.34 14.90 -4.80
N MET A 331 32.76 14.95 -3.60
CA MET A 331 31.35 15.30 -3.36
C MET A 331 30.93 16.55 -4.14
N VAL A 332 30.20 16.34 -5.24
CA VAL A 332 29.84 17.42 -6.16
C VAL A 332 28.84 18.34 -5.48
N VAL A 333 29.24 19.60 -5.24
CA VAL A 333 28.35 20.66 -4.78
C VAL A 333 27.40 21.03 -5.92
N GLY A 334 26.30 20.28 -6.05
CA GLY A 334 25.31 20.47 -7.10
C GLY A 334 24.41 19.26 -7.33
N LYS A 335 23.47 19.39 -8.25
CA LYS A 335 22.62 18.28 -8.71
C LYS A 335 23.46 17.33 -9.59
N PRO A 336 23.62 16.04 -9.24
CA PRO A 336 24.44 15.13 -10.02
C PRO A 336 23.94 15.00 -11.47
N PRO A 337 24.84 14.71 -12.43
CA PRO A 337 24.46 14.51 -13.83
C PRO A 337 23.53 13.30 -13.97
N ILE A 338 22.73 13.30 -15.04
CA ILE A 338 21.90 12.14 -15.41
C ILE A 338 22.72 11.26 -16.35
N VAL A 339 22.80 9.97 -16.03
CA VAL A 339 23.50 8.96 -16.85
C VAL A 339 22.49 7.92 -17.29
N ILE A 340 22.50 7.56 -18.58
CA ILE A 340 21.77 6.39 -19.09
C ILE A 340 22.67 5.18 -18.83
N ASP A 341 22.30 4.35 -17.85
CA ASP A 341 23.11 3.21 -17.42
C ASP A 341 23.13 2.09 -18.48
N ARG A 342 22.02 1.96 -19.22
CA ARG A 342 21.85 0.97 -20.29
C ARG A 342 20.85 1.46 -21.34
N VAL A 343 21.25 1.42 -22.61
CA VAL A 343 20.33 1.55 -23.74
C VAL A 343 19.84 0.15 -24.13
N GLU A 344 18.53 -0.06 -24.19
CA GLU A 344 17.95 -1.30 -24.71
C GLU A 344 17.56 -1.13 -26.18
N PRO A 345 18.17 -1.85 -27.14
CA PRO A 345 17.87 -1.69 -28.56
C PRO A 345 16.38 -1.90 -28.91
N ASN A 346 15.73 -2.85 -28.26
CA ASN A 346 14.34 -3.24 -28.53
C ASN A 346 13.34 -2.62 -27.52
N ALA A 347 13.76 -1.67 -26.68
CA ALA A 347 12.90 -1.01 -25.68
C ALA A 347 12.09 -1.96 -24.76
N LEU A 348 12.56 -3.19 -24.54
CA LEU A 348 11.76 -4.29 -23.96
C LEU A 348 11.19 -3.95 -22.57
N THR A 349 12.00 -3.37 -21.69
CA THR A 349 11.56 -3.04 -20.33
C THR A 349 10.52 -1.92 -20.35
N THR A 350 10.68 -0.94 -21.25
CA THR A 350 9.68 0.11 -21.47
C THR A 350 8.39 -0.45 -22.08
N ALA A 351 8.47 -1.41 -23.00
CA ALA A 351 7.33 -2.13 -23.54
C ALA A 351 6.54 -2.87 -22.45
N ILE A 352 7.23 -3.61 -21.56
CA ILE A 352 6.61 -4.30 -20.41
C ILE A 352 5.91 -3.28 -19.50
N HIS A 353 6.57 -2.16 -19.17
CA HIS A 353 5.97 -1.09 -18.37
C HIS A 353 4.66 -0.57 -18.98
N PHE A 354 4.65 -0.24 -20.27
CA PHE A 354 3.45 0.23 -20.96
C PHE A 354 2.39 -0.87 -21.15
N GLN A 355 2.79 -2.13 -21.27
CA GLN A 355 1.85 -3.26 -21.29
C GLN A 355 1.14 -3.42 -19.93
N ASP A 356 1.85 -3.20 -18.82
CA ASP A 356 1.28 -3.24 -17.48
C ASP A 356 0.36 -2.04 -17.20
N LEU A 357 0.74 -0.84 -17.64
CA LEU A 357 -0.17 0.34 -17.66
C LEU A 357 -1.44 0.05 -18.47
N ARG A 358 -1.27 -0.49 -19.69
CA ARG A 358 -2.36 -0.86 -20.61
C ARG A 358 -3.30 -1.91 -20.01
N ARG A 359 -2.75 -2.86 -19.25
CA ARG A 359 -3.52 -3.91 -18.57
C ARG A 359 -4.37 -3.37 -17.41
N LYS A 360 -3.88 -2.35 -16.68
CA LYS A 360 -4.63 -1.75 -15.56
C LYS A 360 -5.62 -0.66 -16.01
N TYR A 361 -5.22 0.27 -16.87
CA TYR A 361 -6.02 1.47 -17.19
C TYR A 361 -6.64 1.50 -18.60
N GLY A 362 -6.25 0.62 -19.52
CA GLY A 362 -6.80 0.59 -20.87
C GLY A 362 -6.22 1.65 -21.82
N HIS A 363 -7.10 2.33 -22.57
CA HIS A 363 -6.76 3.37 -23.57
C HIS A 363 -7.61 4.63 -23.38
N PRO A 364 -7.10 5.80 -23.77
CA PRO A 364 -5.72 6.06 -24.23
C PRO A 364 -4.71 6.09 -23.08
N ILE A 365 -3.42 5.88 -23.39
CA ILE A 365 -2.32 6.17 -22.46
C ILE A 365 -1.67 7.47 -22.90
N ILE A 366 -1.79 8.52 -22.08
CA ILE A 366 -1.20 9.83 -22.33
C ILE A 366 -0.06 10.07 -21.34
N VAL A 367 1.13 10.36 -21.87
CA VAL A 367 2.35 10.62 -21.12
C VAL A 367 2.66 12.11 -21.19
N LEU A 368 2.46 12.83 -20.08
CA LEU A 368 2.87 14.23 -19.94
C LEU A 368 4.29 14.32 -19.37
N ASN A 369 5.26 14.63 -20.22
CA ASN A 369 6.66 14.79 -19.84
C ASN A 369 7.01 16.28 -19.61
N LEU A 370 7.31 16.62 -18.35
CA LEU A 370 7.66 17.98 -17.89
C LEU A 370 9.17 18.25 -17.79
N VAL A 371 10.01 17.32 -18.25
CA VAL A 371 11.48 17.41 -18.26
C VAL A 371 11.94 18.61 -19.12
N LYS A 372 12.94 19.35 -18.63
CA LYS A 372 13.47 20.53 -19.33
C LYS A 372 14.17 20.14 -20.63
N ARG A 373 13.94 20.93 -21.70
CA ARG A 373 14.49 20.67 -23.04
C ARG A 373 15.72 21.52 -23.36
N MET A 374 15.73 22.79 -22.93
CA MET A 374 16.87 23.70 -23.14
C MET A 374 17.60 23.97 -21.83
N GLU A 375 18.72 23.28 -21.63
CA GLU A 375 19.64 23.47 -20.52
C GLU A 375 21.07 23.73 -21.04
N GLN A 376 21.85 24.56 -20.33
CA GLN A 376 23.27 24.82 -20.63
C GLN A 376 24.17 23.58 -20.46
N LYS A 377 23.71 22.57 -19.71
CA LYS A 377 24.34 21.26 -19.59
C LYS A 377 23.30 20.21 -19.97
N HIS A 378 23.63 19.29 -20.86
CA HIS A 378 22.72 18.27 -21.39
C HIS A 378 22.45 17.17 -20.34
N ASN A 379 21.71 17.51 -19.28
CA ASN A 379 21.33 16.59 -18.20
C ASN A 379 19.91 16.07 -18.41
N GLU A 380 18.90 16.94 -18.31
CA GLU A 380 17.50 16.54 -18.44
C GLU A 380 17.10 16.25 -19.89
N ASN A 381 17.67 16.99 -20.85
CA ASN A 381 17.35 16.76 -22.26
C ASN A 381 17.81 15.38 -22.77
N LEU A 382 18.87 14.79 -22.20
CA LEU A 382 19.31 13.42 -22.53
C LEU A 382 18.19 12.40 -22.27
N LEU A 383 17.51 12.54 -21.13
CA LEU A 383 16.42 11.66 -20.73
C LEU A 383 15.17 11.90 -21.58
N HIS A 384 14.89 13.16 -21.95
CA HIS A 384 13.82 13.53 -22.87
C HIS A 384 14.02 12.91 -24.27
N ASP A 385 15.20 13.08 -24.86
CA ASP A 385 15.52 12.62 -26.22
C ASP A 385 15.49 11.09 -26.31
N ASN A 386 16.09 10.39 -25.34
CA ASN A 386 16.04 8.93 -25.30
C ASN A 386 14.60 8.43 -25.14
N PHE A 387 13.83 8.99 -24.20
CA PHE A 387 12.45 8.54 -23.97
C PHE A 387 11.55 8.83 -25.18
N CYS A 388 11.73 9.96 -25.86
CA CYS A 388 11.01 10.27 -27.10
C CYS A 388 11.29 9.23 -28.20
N LYS A 389 12.56 8.89 -28.44
CA LYS A 389 12.96 7.83 -29.39
C LYS A 389 12.34 6.47 -29.01
N THR A 390 12.34 6.12 -27.73
CA THR A 390 11.74 4.88 -27.23
C THR A 390 10.23 4.83 -27.49
N ILE A 391 9.48 5.91 -27.22
CA ILE A 391 8.04 5.95 -27.51
C ILE A 391 7.76 5.90 -29.01
N GLN A 392 8.54 6.61 -29.83
CA GLN A 392 8.42 6.57 -31.29
C GLN A 392 8.61 5.15 -31.83
N TYR A 393 9.66 4.45 -31.40
CA TYR A 393 9.90 3.04 -31.74
C TYR A 393 8.73 2.14 -31.31
N LEU A 394 8.28 2.24 -30.05
CA LEU A 394 7.17 1.42 -29.57
C LEU A 394 5.85 1.70 -30.30
N ASN A 395 5.63 2.91 -30.81
CA ASN A 395 4.44 3.25 -31.59
C ASN A 395 4.47 2.74 -33.04
N GLN A 396 5.63 2.38 -33.61
CA GLN A 396 5.71 1.75 -34.94
C GLN A 396 4.97 0.41 -35.01
N PHE A 397 4.93 -0.33 -33.89
CA PHE A 397 4.30 -1.65 -33.79
C PHE A 397 2.85 -1.62 -33.29
N ARG A 398 2.18 -0.45 -33.35
CA ARG A 398 0.86 -0.22 -32.73
C ARG A 398 -0.13 0.39 -33.71
N HIS A 399 -1.36 -0.12 -33.70
CA HIS A 399 -2.47 0.49 -34.43
C HIS A 399 -2.75 1.92 -33.94
N SER A 400 -3.24 2.80 -34.82
CA SER A 400 -3.40 4.24 -34.59
C SER A 400 -4.16 4.61 -33.30
N GLY A 401 -5.30 3.97 -33.02
CA GLY A 401 -6.08 4.18 -31.79
C GLY A 401 -5.44 3.58 -30.51
N HIS A 402 -4.30 2.91 -30.63
CA HIS A 402 -3.62 2.18 -29.57
C HIS A 402 -2.21 2.69 -29.27
N CYS A 403 -1.75 3.75 -29.92
CA CYS A 403 -0.46 4.40 -29.65
C CYS A 403 -0.41 5.03 -28.24
N ILE A 404 0.80 5.27 -27.76
CA ILE A 404 1.05 6.10 -26.56
C ILE A 404 1.11 7.56 -27.03
N ASP A 405 0.20 8.40 -26.55
CA ASP A 405 0.26 9.86 -26.78
C ASP A 405 1.34 10.46 -25.87
N TYR A 406 2.32 11.15 -26.44
CA TYR A 406 3.45 11.70 -25.72
C TYR A 406 3.47 13.22 -25.87
N ILE A 407 3.13 13.90 -24.77
CA ILE A 407 3.07 15.35 -24.69
C ILE A 407 4.29 15.82 -23.92
N SER A 408 5.17 16.59 -24.55
CA SER A 408 6.27 17.25 -23.85
C SER A 408 5.96 18.73 -23.62
N PHE A 409 6.04 19.17 -22.36
CA PHE A 409 5.76 20.53 -21.95
C PHE A 409 6.87 21.08 -21.05
N ASP A 410 7.72 21.96 -21.61
CA ASP A 410 8.78 22.62 -20.84
C ASP A 410 8.19 23.76 -19.99
N VAL A 411 7.84 23.42 -18.75
CA VAL A 411 7.32 24.36 -17.74
C VAL A 411 8.28 25.54 -17.54
N SER A 412 9.58 25.31 -17.58
CA SER A 412 10.59 26.35 -17.31
C SER A 412 10.65 27.41 -18.43
N ARG A 413 10.47 26.97 -19.69
CA ARG A 413 10.31 27.87 -20.84
C ARG A 413 8.99 28.64 -20.75
N CYS A 414 7.88 27.97 -20.41
CA CYS A 414 6.59 28.64 -20.29
C CYS A 414 6.51 29.60 -19.09
N ASN A 415 7.33 29.39 -18.05
CA ASN A 415 7.40 30.31 -16.91
C ASN A 415 7.93 31.69 -17.31
N LYS A 416 8.84 31.75 -18.29
CA LYS A 416 9.34 33.02 -18.86
C LYS A 416 8.25 33.83 -19.57
N THR A 417 7.13 33.22 -19.96
CA THR A 417 6.00 33.91 -20.60
C THR A 417 4.79 34.11 -19.68
N GLY A 418 4.88 33.69 -18.41
CA GLY A 418 3.83 33.86 -17.39
C GLY A 418 2.55 33.02 -17.61
N ARG A 419 2.45 32.24 -18.69
CA ARG A 419 1.20 31.55 -19.09
C ARG A 419 1.12 30.06 -18.70
N VAL A 420 1.96 29.62 -17.75
CA VAL A 420 2.10 28.19 -17.36
C VAL A 420 0.75 27.56 -17.00
N LEU A 421 -0.01 28.18 -16.09
CA LEU A 421 -1.28 27.63 -15.60
C LEU A 421 -2.31 27.52 -16.72
N GLN A 422 -2.44 28.53 -17.60
CA GLN A 422 -3.36 28.49 -18.73
C GLN A 422 -3.02 27.37 -19.74
N GLN A 423 -1.73 27.11 -19.97
CA GLN A 423 -1.32 26.01 -20.85
C GLN A 423 -1.52 24.65 -20.19
N LEU A 424 -1.25 24.52 -18.89
CA LEU A 424 -1.51 23.30 -18.13
C LEU A 424 -3.01 22.99 -18.02
N ASP A 425 -3.87 23.99 -17.86
CA ASP A 425 -5.32 23.85 -17.86
C ASP A 425 -5.83 23.34 -19.23
N ARG A 426 -5.41 23.95 -20.34
CA ARG A 426 -5.72 23.45 -21.70
C ARG A 426 -5.26 22.01 -21.93
N LEU A 427 -4.07 21.65 -21.45
CA LEU A 427 -3.57 20.27 -21.51
C LEU A 427 -4.39 19.33 -20.60
N GLY A 428 -4.76 19.78 -19.41
CA GLY A 428 -5.61 19.04 -18.47
C GLY A 428 -6.99 18.75 -19.05
N GLN A 429 -7.65 19.75 -19.62
CA GLN A 429 -8.93 19.61 -20.32
C GLN A 429 -8.82 18.62 -21.48
N ARG A 430 -7.78 18.72 -22.32
CA ARG A 430 -7.54 17.75 -23.41
C ARG A 430 -7.37 16.32 -22.89
N VAL A 431 -6.62 16.13 -21.79
CA VAL A 431 -6.41 14.82 -21.18
C VAL A 431 -7.71 14.26 -20.63
N VAL A 432 -8.45 15.04 -19.82
CA VAL A 432 -9.72 14.63 -19.21
C VAL A 432 -10.78 14.30 -20.27
N LEU A 433 -10.86 15.06 -21.35
CA LEU A 433 -11.74 14.76 -22.49
C LEU A 433 -11.35 13.46 -23.22
N ALA A 434 -10.06 13.15 -23.30
CA ALA A 434 -9.56 11.96 -23.99
C ALA A 434 -9.60 10.67 -23.15
N THR A 435 -9.39 10.76 -21.83
CA THR A 435 -9.42 9.60 -20.92
C THR A 435 -10.79 9.37 -20.27
N GLY A 436 -11.58 10.43 -20.11
CA GLY A 436 -12.73 10.44 -19.22
C GLY A 436 -12.35 10.25 -17.74
N TRP A 437 -13.37 9.94 -16.94
CA TRP A 437 -13.28 9.56 -15.53
C TRP A 437 -14.28 8.44 -15.26
N PHE A 438 -14.11 7.72 -14.15
CA PHE A 438 -15.08 6.72 -13.70
C PHE A 438 -16.23 7.41 -12.98
N GLN A 439 -17.48 6.99 -13.24
CA GLN A 439 -18.66 7.40 -12.50
C GLN A 439 -19.70 6.27 -12.55
N ASN A 440 -20.53 6.16 -11.52
CA ASN A 440 -21.53 5.09 -11.42
C ASN A 440 -22.97 5.54 -11.78
N PHE A 441 -23.16 6.84 -12.05
CA PHE A 441 -24.40 7.44 -12.51
C PHE A 441 -24.34 7.75 -14.03
N PRO A 442 -25.48 7.94 -14.72
CA PRO A 442 -25.50 8.28 -16.14
C PRO A 442 -24.68 9.54 -16.42
N SER A 443 -24.05 9.62 -17.59
CA SER A 443 -23.36 10.85 -17.97
C SER A 443 -24.34 12.01 -18.05
N LEU A 444 -24.21 12.94 -17.10
CA LEU A 444 -24.69 14.29 -17.27
C LEU A 444 -24.14 14.77 -18.62
N LYS A 445 -25.04 15.14 -19.55
CA LYS A 445 -24.69 15.61 -20.90
C LYS A 445 -24.07 17.00 -20.81
N PHE A 446 -22.92 17.11 -20.17
CA PHE A 446 -22.08 18.30 -20.21
C PHE A 446 -21.61 18.48 -21.66
N ARG A 447 -22.32 19.34 -22.39
CA ARG A 447 -21.71 20.12 -23.47
C ARG A 447 -20.66 21.01 -22.81
N ILE A 448 -19.47 20.46 -22.58
CA ILE A 448 -18.27 21.28 -22.41
C ILE A 448 -18.20 22.13 -23.68
N PRO A 449 -18.24 23.47 -23.59
CA PRO A 449 -18.15 24.31 -24.77
C PRO A 449 -16.89 23.94 -25.54
N GLN A 450 -17.01 23.66 -26.83
CA GLN A 450 -15.82 23.60 -27.68
C GLN A 450 -15.28 25.03 -27.76
N ILE A 451 -14.07 25.23 -27.25
CA ILE A 451 -13.31 26.49 -27.28
C ILE A 451 -12.39 26.47 -28.50
#